data_AF-N0B1R1-F1
#
_entry.id   AF-N0B1R1-F1
#
_cell.length_a   1.000
_cell.length_b   1.000
_cell.length_c   1.000
_cell.angle_alpha   90.00
_cell.angle_beta   90.00
_cell.angle_gamma   90.00
#
_symmetry.space_group_name_H-M   'P 1'
#
loop_
_entity.id
_entity.type
_entity.pdbx_description
1 polymer ?
#
loop_
_entity_poly.entity_id
_entity_poly.type
_entity_poly.pdbx_seq_one_letter_code
_entity_poly.pdbx_strand_id
1 'polypeptide(L)'
;MTGKFENLQTSKVPFESIRKLVAFLAVGGTFAIAYSLLCTLLVKALPGHSLIISIGVHAFLIPFAFFAQRVVTFASSGVMPQEFFRYAGLQIASISLSAFLLSRLVGQNDIINLFVFLSISAISAIVSFAVCSFYIFRTRDPDPTSSLRSAATDGIRSRVGNSQPISPVIAVMLFAAVLLIPAIENGFPFVFSDTGVYLRAAVERFIPWERSVFYSIFGIIFHLQVSPWPVIAAQALIVAVLIRIFAIKILSVRSEAALIITAMLLSFASSLPWFAGELMPDIFTGALFMASLIIGFAWDRLANWERAFAFAVVSGSVAFHYGNVLIALGALLVFAVLWVVGWQPIGRVGARIRALAAAISLGTLVVVSTNSLMLGTVAVSPASSIFMLAKLLRDGPAFAILEQNCPASGWALCTELGDLENYRDREKRETSLPSIADYFLWGGPLERLGWWKTFEPEAALVVRKALLVSPLSLLKESAKDFFRQLMRFSIGDALLPYGDGGEPVDSIRAVFGKEAVSEYLASSQARQELPLKAINILQTSLVLGSLCFLACGCIYTRQRDSTVLHLTLALCGFVLVNAAVTATFSSVHDRYQSRVIWLIPMLASLVVARWLKPTAMPERSLGHTDRSFKG
;
A
#
# COMPACT_ATOMS: atom_id res chain seq x y z
N MET A 1 49.19 62.71 3.54
CA MET A 1 50.00 62.05 2.50
C MET A 1 51.04 61.25 3.27
N THR A 2 51.00 59.94 3.43
CA THR A 2 50.94 58.80 2.48
C THR A 2 50.49 57.56 3.30
N GLY A 3 49.43 56.83 2.92
CA GLY A 3 49.52 55.61 2.09
C GLY A 3 49.74 54.34 2.94
N LYS A 4 48.69 53.75 3.53
CA LYS A 4 48.12 52.43 3.18
C LYS A 4 49.17 51.40 2.70
N PHE A 5 49.46 50.37 3.50
CA PHE A 5 49.46 48.94 3.12
C PHE A 5 49.72 48.06 4.37
N GLU A 6 49.23 46.82 4.32
CA GLU A 6 49.44 45.70 5.28
C GLU A 6 48.52 45.59 6.51
N ASN A 7 47.33 44.99 6.29
CA ASN A 7 47.10 43.60 6.72
C ASN A 7 45.70 43.15 6.30
N LEU A 8 45.62 42.63 5.07
CA LEU A 8 44.53 41.75 4.63
C LEU A 8 44.71 40.41 5.35
N GLN A 9 44.04 40.22 6.48
CA GLN A 9 43.76 38.88 6.99
C GLN A 9 42.74 38.24 6.04
N THR A 10 43.28 37.54 5.04
CA THR A 10 42.53 36.66 4.16
C THR A 10 41.73 35.66 5.01
N SER A 11 40.45 35.57 4.69
CA SER A 11 39.51 34.59 5.23
C SER A 11 40.12 33.19 5.19
N LYS A 12 40.37 32.55 6.34
CA LYS A 12 40.81 31.14 6.44
C LYS A 12 39.69 30.13 6.12
N VAL A 13 38.48 30.59 5.83
CA VAL A 13 37.27 29.76 5.62
C VAL A 13 37.24 28.99 4.27
N PRO A 14 37.76 29.49 3.13
CA PRO A 14 37.71 28.76 1.86
C PRO A 14 38.60 27.51 1.85
N PHE A 15 39.77 27.58 2.51
CA PHE A 15 40.81 26.55 2.41
C PHE A 15 40.40 25.23 3.08
N GLU A 16 39.71 25.32 4.22
CA GLU A 16 39.24 24.14 4.96
C GLU A 16 38.07 23.44 4.25
N SER A 17 37.19 24.20 3.61
CA SER A 17 36.07 23.65 2.82
C SER A 17 36.58 22.94 1.55
N ILE A 18 37.58 23.52 0.89
CA ILE A 18 38.25 22.89 -0.26
C ILE A 18 38.98 21.62 0.16
N ARG A 19 39.70 21.64 1.30
CA ARG A 19 40.39 20.46 1.83
C ARG A 19 39.42 19.31 2.12
N LYS A 20 38.26 19.58 2.72
CA LYS A 20 37.21 18.58 2.97
C LYS A 20 36.59 18.05 1.69
N LEU A 21 36.38 18.89 0.68
CA LEU A 21 35.88 18.46 -0.62
C LEU A 21 36.89 17.53 -1.31
N VAL A 22 38.17 17.87 -1.30
CA VAL A 22 39.24 17.03 -1.86
C VAL A 22 39.32 15.69 -1.13
N ALA A 23 39.28 15.69 0.20
CA ALA A 23 39.25 14.45 1.00
C ALA A 23 37.99 13.61 0.71
N PHE A 24 36.82 14.25 0.57
CA PHE A 24 35.58 13.58 0.24
C PHE A 24 35.67 12.86 -1.12
N LEU A 25 36.18 13.56 -2.13
CA LEU A 25 36.35 13.02 -3.49
C LEU A 25 37.42 11.92 -3.53
N ALA A 26 38.52 12.06 -2.79
CA ALA A 26 39.55 11.03 -2.70
C ALA A 26 38.99 9.74 -2.09
N VAL A 27 38.32 9.84 -0.93
CA VAL A 27 37.69 8.68 -0.27
C VAL A 27 36.61 8.07 -1.17
N GLY A 28 35.71 8.88 -1.74
CA GLY A 28 34.66 8.39 -2.65
C GLY A 28 35.23 7.71 -3.90
N GLY A 29 36.27 8.29 -4.51
CA GLY A 29 36.95 7.73 -5.66
C GLY A 29 37.61 6.38 -5.38
N THR A 30 38.26 6.22 -4.21
CA THR A 30 38.82 4.92 -3.79
C THR A 30 37.75 3.83 -3.72
N PHE A 31 36.59 4.13 -3.13
CA PHE A 31 35.50 3.16 -3.03
C PHE A 31 34.82 2.88 -4.37
N ALA A 32 34.77 3.86 -5.29
CA ALA A 32 34.28 3.64 -6.65
C ALA A 32 35.21 2.71 -7.46
N ILE A 33 36.53 2.86 -7.31
CA ILE A 33 37.51 1.95 -7.94
C ILE A 33 37.38 0.54 -7.34
N ALA A 34 37.31 0.43 -6.00
CA ALA A 34 37.13 -0.84 -5.32
C ALA A 34 35.84 -1.55 -5.75
N TYR A 35 34.74 -0.80 -5.88
CA TYR A 35 33.47 -1.30 -6.40
C TYR A 35 33.62 -1.87 -7.82
N SER A 36 34.23 -1.11 -8.73
CA SER A 36 34.42 -1.52 -10.12
C SER A 36 35.26 -2.81 -10.24
N LEU A 37 36.37 -2.88 -9.49
CA LEU A 37 37.24 -4.04 -9.46
C LEU A 37 36.54 -5.28 -8.88
N LEU A 38 35.86 -5.14 -7.74
CA LEU A 38 35.14 -6.25 -7.09
C LEU A 38 34.00 -6.77 -7.97
N CYS A 39 33.20 -5.88 -8.56
CA CYS A 39 32.16 -6.27 -9.50
C CYS A 39 32.74 -6.98 -10.72
N THR A 40 33.81 -6.46 -11.31
CA THR A 40 34.46 -7.09 -12.47
C THR A 40 34.96 -8.50 -12.15
N LEU A 41 35.63 -8.67 -11.02
CA LEU A 41 36.16 -9.98 -10.58
C LEU A 41 35.03 -10.97 -10.28
N LEU A 42 34.00 -10.54 -9.54
CA LEU A 42 32.90 -11.40 -9.13
C LEU A 42 31.98 -11.76 -10.30
N VAL A 43 31.71 -10.84 -11.22
CA VAL A 43 30.93 -11.14 -12.45
C VAL A 43 31.69 -12.12 -13.34
N LYS A 44 33.02 -12.01 -13.42
CA LYS A 44 33.86 -12.98 -14.14
C LYS A 44 33.85 -14.36 -13.46
N ALA A 45 33.80 -14.41 -12.13
CA ALA A 45 33.78 -15.66 -11.37
C ALA A 45 32.39 -16.33 -11.33
N LEU A 46 31.31 -15.53 -11.40
CA LEU A 46 29.92 -16.00 -11.32
C LEU A 46 29.06 -15.37 -12.44
N PRO A 47 29.19 -15.86 -13.69
CA PRO A 47 28.41 -15.36 -14.82
C PRO A 47 26.90 -15.56 -14.59
N GLY A 48 26.09 -14.55 -14.92
CA GLY A 48 24.62 -14.60 -14.78
C GLY A 48 24.03 -13.96 -13.52
N HIS A 49 24.87 -13.52 -12.56
CA HIS A 49 24.42 -12.90 -11.31
C HIS A 49 24.81 -11.41 -11.19
N SER A 50 24.97 -10.69 -12.32
CA SER A 50 25.51 -9.33 -12.35
C SER A 50 24.76 -8.33 -11.46
N LEU A 51 23.42 -8.41 -11.41
CA LEU A 51 22.61 -7.53 -10.56
C LEU A 51 22.83 -7.80 -9.06
N ILE A 52 22.84 -9.08 -8.67
CA ILE A 52 23.03 -9.49 -7.26
C ILE A 52 24.44 -9.13 -6.79
N ILE A 53 25.44 -9.33 -7.65
CA ILE A 53 26.83 -8.97 -7.39
C ILE A 53 26.96 -7.44 -7.22
N SER A 54 26.39 -6.67 -8.14
CA SER A 54 26.37 -5.20 -8.09
C SER A 54 25.79 -4.68 -6.77
N ILE A 55 24.61 -5.19 -6.37
CA ILE A 55 23.94 -4.81 -5.11
C ILE A 55 24.76 -5.27 -3.90
N GLY A 56 25.25 -6.50 -3.91
CA GLY A 56 26.02 -7.08 -2.81
C GLY A 56 27.32 -6.35 -2.54
N VAL A 57 28.08 -6.01 -3.59
CA VAL A 57 29.32 -5.25 -3.47
C VAL A 57 29.03 -3.82 -2.98
N HIS A 58 27.97 -3.16 -3.46
CA HIS A 58 27.56 -1.86 -2.95
C HIS A 58 27.21 -1.92 -1.46
N ALA A 59 26.36 -2.85 -1.05
CA ALA A 59 25.96 -3.03 0.34
C ALA A 59 27.17 -3.32 1.25
N PHE A 60 28.13 -4.09 0.75
CA PHE A 60 29.37 -4.40 1.46
C PHE A 60 30.26 -3.16 1.65
N LEU A 61 30.40 -2.30 0.65
CA LEU A 61 31.33 -1.15 0.70
C LEU A 61 30.79 0.06 1.48
N ILE A 62 29.45 0.24 1.57
CA ILE A 62 28.83 1.40 2.23
C ILE A 62 29.29 1.61 3.69
N PRO A 63 29.38 0.58 4.56
CA PRO A 63 29.89 0.73 5.93
C PRO A 63 31.34 1.22 6.01
N PHE A 64 32.21 0.74 5.11
CA PHE A 64 33.61 1.15 5.08
C PHE A 64 33.76 2.57 4.54
N ALA A 65 33.01 2.91 3.48
CA ALA A 65 32.96 4.25 2.92
C ALA A 65 32.44 5.27 3.97
N PHE A 66 31.41 4.89 4.72
CA PHE A 66 30.91 5.68 5.83
C PHE A 66 32.00 5.94 6.88
N PHE A 67 32.69 4.89 7.35
CA PHE A 67 33.70 5.01 8.38
C PHE A 67 34.88 5.89 7.92
N ALA A 68 35.33 5.69 6.69
CA ALA A 68 36.38 6.49 6.09
C ALA A 68 35.97 7.97 5.98
N GLN A 69 34.77 8.27 5.48
CA GLN A 69 34.28 9.65 5.39
C GLN A 69 34.11 10.27 6.78
N ARG A 70 33.59 9.53 7.75
CA ARG A 70 33.39 9.98 9.13
C ARG A 70 34.70 10.37 9.81
N VAL A 71 35.74 9.54 9.67
CA VAL A 71 37.01 9.71 10.37
C VAL A 71 37.97 10.63 9.62
N VAL A 72 38.13 10.40 8.31
CA VAL A 72 39.16 11.05 7.48
C VAL A 72 38.67 12.39 6.94
N THR A 73 37.43 12.45 6.44
CA THR A 73 36.92 13.64 5.74
C THR A 73 36.28 14.64 6.68
N PHE A 74 35.39 14.17 7.56
CA PHE A 74 34.56 15.06 8.38
C PHE A 74 34.92 15.08 9.86
N ALA A 75 35.77 14.15 10.32
CA ALA A 75 36.18 13.99 11.73
C ALA A 75 35.00 14.12 12.71
N SER A 76 33.92 13.39 12.41
CA SER A 76 32.62 13.64 13.03
C SER A 76 32.52 13.11 14.46
N SER A 77 31.89 13.91 15.33
CA SER A 77 31.63 13.58 16.74
C SER A 77 30.17 13.20 17.03
N GLY A 78 29.32 13.10 16.00
CA GLY A 78 27.89 12.80 16.18
C GLY A 78 27.58 11.32 16.44
N VAL A 79 26.29 11.03 16.60
CA VAL A 79 25.79 9.70 17.00
C VAL A 79 25.89 8.70 15.85
N MET A 80 26.78 7.71 15.99
CA MET A 80 27.22 6.87 14.88
C MET A 80 26.12 6.12 14.11
N PRO A 81 25.15 5.47 14.77
CA PRO A 81 24.07 4.81 14.05
C PRO A 81 23.22 5.76 13.19
N GLN A 82 22.94 6.98 13.69
CA GLN A 82 22.12 7.95 12.95
C GLN A 82 22.84 8.50 11.73
N GLU A 83 24.14 8.79 11.86
CA GLU A 83 24.96 9.25 10.76
C GLU A 83 25.14 8.15 9.71
N PHE A 84 25.30 6.90 10.14
CA PHE A 84 25.39 5.74 9.24
C PHE A 84 24.13 5.59 8.39
N PHE A 85 22.95 5.59 8.99
CA PHE A 85 21.70 5.42 8.24
C PHE A 85 21.43 6.60 7.29
N ARG A 86 21.76 7.84 7.70
CA ARG A 86 21.66 9.01 6.82
C ARG A 86 22.64 8.90 5.65
N TYR A 87 23.86 8.47 5.90
CA TYR A 87 24.88 8.26 4.86
C TYR A 87 24.48 7.14 3.90
N ALA A 88 24.06 5.98 4.40
CA ALA A 88 23.59 4.88 3.58
C ALA A 88 22.37 5.27 2.73
N GLY A 89 21.40 5.97 3.31
CA GLY A 89 20.25 6.50 2.59
C GLY A 89 20.63 7.49 1.49
N LEU A 90 21.59 8.39 1.77
CA LEU A 90 22.12 9.32 0.78
C LEU A 90 22.82 8.57 -0.38
N GLN A 91 23.64 7.56 -0.10
CA GLN A 91 24.31 6.77 -1.14
C GLN A 91 23.29 6.03 -2.03
N ILE A 92 22.29 5.39 -1.42
CA ILE A 92 21.23 4.68 -2.17
C ILE A 92 20.42 5.66 -3.04
N ALA A 93 20.01 6.80 -2.49
CA ALA A 93 19.27 7.82 -3.23
C ALA A 93 20.09 8.41 -4.37
N SER A 94 21.36 8.72 -4.13
CA SER A 94 22.30 9.25 -5.12
C SER A 94 22.51 8.28 -6.29
N ILE A 95 22.73 7.00 -6.00
CA ILE A 95 22.91 5.96 -7.04
C ILE A 95 21.61 5.73 -7.80
N SER A 96 20.47 5.65 -7.12
CA SER A 96 19.16 5.44 -7.75
C SER A 96 18.80 6.59 -8.69
N LEU A 97 19.03 7.84 -8.24
CA LEU A 97 18.82 9.04 -9.06
C LEU A 97 19.78 9.08 -10.24
N SER A 98 21.07 8.76 -10.03
CA SER A 98 22.06 8.73 -11.11
C SER A 98 21.72 7.68 -12.16
N ALA A 99 21.29 6.48 -11.74
CA ALA A 99 20.85 5.40 -12.62
C ALA A 99 19.58 5.78 -13.41
N PHE A 100 18.60 6.39 -12.74
CA PHE A 100 17.39 6.90 -13.38
C PHE A 100 17.72 7.95 -14.44
N LEU A 101 18.53 8.96 -14.11
CA LEU A 101 18.90 10.02 -15.05
C LEU A 101 19.69 9.47 -16.24
N LEU A 102 20.65 8.56 -15.99
CA LEU A 102 21.39 7.89 -17.07
C LEU A 102 20.46 7.10 -17.98
N SER A 103 19.47 6.37 -17.44
CA SER A 103 18.52 5.60 -18.26
C SER A 103 17.63 6.46 -19.18
N ARG A 104 17.46 7.75 -18.87
CA ARG A 104 16.61 8.68 -19.62
C ARG A 104 17.38 9.59 -20.57
N LEU A 105 18.64 9.90 -20.23
CA LEU A 105 19.45 10.88 -20.94
C LEU A 105 20.50 10.25 -21.87
N VAL A 106 20.77 8.95 -21.73
CA VAL A 106 21.67 8.22 -22.63
C VAL A 106 20.99 7.99 -23.98
N GLY A 107 21.64 8.44 -25.05
CA GLY A 107 21.20 8.27 -26.44
C GLY A 107 22.19 7.43 -27.26
N GLN A 108 22.18 7.58 -28.58
CA GLN A 108 23.05 6.80 -29.49
C GLN A 108 24.47 7.36 -29.65
N ASN A 109 24.77 8.54 -29.12
CA ASN A 109 26.07 9.20 -29.32
C ASN A 109 26.97 9.04 -28.09
N ASP A 110 28.05 8.27 -28.24
CA ASP A 110 28.98 7.93 -27.15
C ASP A 110 29.65 9.15 -26.49
N ILE A 111 29.96 10.19 -27.27
CA ILE A 111 30.59 11.41 -26.74
C ILE A 111 29.59 12.16 -25.85
N ILE A 112 28.34 12.29 -26.31
CA ILE A 112 27.28 12.94 -25.53
C ILE A 112 26.99 12.12 -24.26
N ASN A 113 26.94 10.79 -24.36
CA ASN A 113 26.75 9.89 -23.22
C ASN A 113 27.85 10.04 -22.17
N LEU A 114 29.11 10.20 -22.60
CA LEU A 114 30.23 10.46 -21.71
C LEU A 114 30.07 11.81 -20.98
N PHE A 115 29.69 12.87 -21.70
CA PHE A 115 29.44 14.17 -21.07
C PHE A 115 28.28 14.11 -20.07
N VAL A 116 27.16 13.48 -20.43
CA VAL A 116 26.00 13.28 -19.55
C VAL A 116 26.40 12.51 -18.30
N PHE A 117 27.18 11.42 -18.44
CA PHE A 117 27.68 10.64 -17.32
C PHE A 117 28.59 11.44 -16.39
N LEU A 118 29.54 12.20 -16.94
CA LEU A 118 30.45 13.03 -16.16
C LEU A 118 29.70 14.15 -15.43
N SER A 119 28.71 14.78 -16.07
CA SER A 119 27.87 15.81 -15.45
C SER A 119 27.04 15.26 -14.30
N ILE A 120 26.35 14.13 -14.49
CA ILE A 120 25.54 13.49 -13.45
C ILE A 120 26.43 13.09 -12.27
N SER A 121 27.60 12.49 -12.54
CA SER A 121 28.55 12.07 -11.52
C SER A 121 29.09 13.26 -10.71
N ALA A 122 29.45 14.36 -11.38
CA ALA A 122 29.92 15.57 -10.73
C ALA A 122 28.84 16.23 -9.85
N ILE A 123 27.62 16.38 -10.38
CA ILE A 123 26.49 16.95 -9.63
C ILE A 123 26.18 16.07 -8.40
N SER A 124 26.11 14.75 -8.58
CA SER A 124 25.85 13.81 -7.50
C SER A 124 26.91 13.89 -6.40
N ALA A 125 28.19 14.01 -6.76
CA ALA A 125 29.27 14.17 -5.80
C ALA A 125 29.17 15.48 -5.01
N ILE A 126 28.84 16.59 -5.69
CA ILE A 126 28.65 17.91 -5.05
C ILE A 126 27.46 17.88 -4.08
N VAL A 127 26.32 17.34 -4.51
CA VAL A 127 25.12 17.21 -3.68
C VAL A 127 25.42 16.30 -2.48
N SER A 128 26.08 15.17 -2.71
CA SER A 128 26.44 14.25 -1.64
C SER A 128 27.41 14.88 -0.63
N PHE A 129 28.38 15.66 -1.10
CA PHE A 129 29.29 16.42 -0.24
C PHE A 129 28.52 17.45 0.59
N ALA A 130 27.62 18.23 -0.02
CA ALA A 130 26.82 19.23 0.68
C ALA A 130 25.95 18.59 1.77
N VAL A 131 25.24 17.50 1.44
CA VAL A 131 24.42 16.77 2.43
C VAL A 131 25.30 16.17 3.53
N CYS A 132 26.46 15.61 3.19
CA CYS A 132 27.39 15.08 4.18
C CYS A 132 27.90 16.17 5.14
N SER A 133 28.27 17.32 4.59
CA SER A 133 28.87 18.45 5.32
C SER A 133 27.86 19.18 6.21
N PHE A 134 26.62 19.37 5.75
CA PHE A 134 25.62 20.19 6.45
C PHE A 134 24.60 19.38 7.26
N TYR A 135 24.35 18.12 6.92
CA TYR A 135 23.25 17.34 7.49
C TYR A 135 23.69 16.04 8.19
N ILE A 136 24.68 15.34 7.63
CA ILE A 136 25.07 14.02 8.13
C ILE A 136 26.12 14.16 9.23
N PHE A 137 27.28 14.75 8.94
CA PHE A 137 28.40 14.75 9.85
C PHE A 137 28.52 16.08 10.60
N ARG A 138 28.38 16.05 11.92
CA ARG A 138 28.66 17.22 12.77
C ARG A 138 30.17 17.34 13.03
N THR A 139 30.75 18.50 12.72
CA THR A 139 32.16 18.80 13.00
C THR A 139 32.40 19.09 14.48
N ARG A 140 33.57 18.74 14.98
CA ARG A 140 34.05 19.10 16.32
C ARG A 140 34.36 20.61 16.35
N ASP A 141 33.79 21.36 17.30
CA ASP A 141 34.24 22.73 17.55
C ASP A 141 35.68 22.72 18.09
N PRO A 142 36.57 23.60 17.61
CA PRO A 142 37.91 23.72 18.16
C PRO A 142 37.89 24.49 19.50
N ASP A 143 38.15 23.74 20.57
CA ASP A 143 38.61 24.14 21.91
C ASP A 143 37.69 25.02 22.81
N PRO A 144 37.47 24.66 24.10
CA PRO A 144 36.47 25.30 24.96
C PRO A 144 36.92 26.62 25.63
N THR A 145 38.11 27.13 25.35
CA THR A 145 38.70 28.27 26.09
C THR A 145 38.31 29.67 25.58
N SER A 146 37.54 29.77 24.48
CA SER A 146 37.10 31.09 23.95
C SER A 146 35.67 31.51 24.35
N SER A 147 34.95 30.66 25.09
CA SER A 147 33.50 30.81 25.36
C SER A 147 33.11 31.90 26.38
N LEU A 148 34.07 32.58 27.02
CA LEU A 148 33.76 33.61 28.03
C LEU A 148 33.57 35.04 27.46
N ARG A 149 33.68 35.25 26.14
CA ARG A 149 33.45 36.58 25.53
C ARG A 149 32.27 36.69 24.55
N SER A 150 31.59 35.58 24.22
CA SER A 150 30.46 35.57 23.27
C SER A 150 29.08 35.77 23.91
N ALA A 151 28.98 35.76 25.26
CA ALA A 151 27.71 35.86 25.97
C ALA A 151 27.01 37.24 25.86
N ALA A 152 27.62 38.21 25.18
CA ALA A 152 27.05 39.55 24.99
C ALA A 152 26.48 39.79 23.57
N THR A 153 26.62 38.83 22.64
CA THR A 153 26.19 39.00 21.23
C THR A 153 25.22 37.95 20.71
N ASP A 154 24.78 37.02 21.56
CA ASP A 154 23.82 35.95 21.19
C ASP A 154 22.35 36.41 21.13
N GLY A 155 22.07 37.69 21.31
CA GLY A 155 20.72 38.25 21.17
C GLY A 155 20.21 38.37 19.72
N ILE A 156 21.05 38.21 18.69
CA ILE A 156 20.70 38.66 17.32
C ILE A 156 20.96 37.61 16.20
N ARG A 157 21.47 36.41 16.46
CA ARG A 157 21.84 35.43 15.39
C ARG A 157 21.07 34.09 15.34
N SER A 158 19.81 34.04 15.77
CA SER A 158 18.93 32.87 15.60
C SER A 158 18.05 32.88 14.33
N ARG A 159 18.51 33.50 13.23
CA ARG A 159 17.79 33.49 11.94
C ARG A 159 18.71 33.11 10.78
N VAL A 160 19.13 31.85 10.70
CA VAL A 160 19.59 31.25 9.43
C VAL A 160 19.10 29.81 9.37
N GLY A 161 18.14 29.55 8.47
CA GLY A 161 17.85 28.19 7.96
C GLY A 161 16.67 27.41 8.53
N ASN A 162 15.56 28.05 8.93
CA ASN A 162 14.30 27.31 9.12
C ASN A 162 13.76 26.87 7.74
N SER A 163 14.08 25.64 7.32
CA SER A 163 13.21 24.95 6.36
C SER A 163 11.86 24.80 7.06
N GLN A 164 10.85 25.55 6.60
CA GLN A 164 9.51 25.46 7.15
C GLN A 164 9.06 23.99 7.06
N PRO A 165 8.58 23.38 8.16
CA PRO A 165 8.07 22.02 8.11
C PRO A 165 6.94 21.97 7.07
N ILE A 166 6.97 20.93 6.23
CA ILE A 166 5.92 20.69 5.22
C ILE A 166 4.56 20.73 5.93
N SER A 167 3.61 21.50 5.40
CA SER A 167 2.26 21.55 5.97
C SER A 167 1.64 20.15 6.00
N PRO A 168 0.96 19.75 7.09
CA PRO A 168 0.14 18.54 7.19
C PRO A 168 -0.71 18.25 5.96
N VAL A 169 -1.32 19.30 5.39
CA VAL A 169 -2.19 19.19 4.21
C VAL A 169 -1.35 18.85 2.99
N ILE A 170 -0.22 19.53 2.79
CA ILE A 170 0.69 19.27 1.67
C ILE A 170 1.23 17.84 1.75
N ALA A 171 1.59 17.34 2.94
CA ALA A 171 2.08 15.97 3.09
C ALA A 171 1.03 14.93 2.69
N VAL A 172 -0.25 15.13 3.02
CA VAL A 172 -1.35 14.25 2.58
C VAL A 172 -1.56 14.33 1.08
N MET A 173 -1.54 15.53 0.51
CA MET A 173 -1.70 15.72 -0.94
C MET A 173 -0.54 15.07 -1.71
N LEU A 174 0.69 15.20 -1.22
CA LEU A 174 1.86 14.52 -1.79
C LEU A 174 1.75 13.00 -1.65
N PHE A 175 1.27 12.49 -0.51
CA PHE A 175 1.01 11.06 -0.35
C PHE A 175 0.02 10.58 -1.42
N ALA A 176 -1.15 11.23 -1.51
CA ALA A 176 -2.18 10.88 -2.47
C ALA A 176 -1.64 10.92 -3.91
N ALA A 177 -0.89 11.97 -4.27
CA ALA A 177 -0.26 12.07 -5.59
C ALA A 177 0.75 10.93 -5.86
N VAL A 178 1.57 10.57 -4.86
CA VAL A 178 2.54 9.47 -4.98
C VAL A 178 1.84 8.12 -5.18
N LEU A 179 0.66 7.90 -4.59
CA LEU A 179 -0.13 6.69 -4.83
C LEU A 179 -0.67 6.58 -6.26
N LEU A 180 -0.82 7.70 -6.97
CA LEU A 180 -1.32 7.70 -8.33
C LEU A 180 -0.21 7.46 -9.37
N ILE A 181 1.06 7.45 -8.96
CA ILE A 181 2.20 7.27 -9.89
C ILE A 181 2.02 6.03 -10.79
N PRO A 182 1.67 4.83 -10.28
CA PRO A 182 1.49 3.67 -11.15
C PRO A 182 0.36 3.83 -12.19
N ALA A 183 -0.73 4.52 -11.86
CA ALA A 183 -1.80 4.81 -12.82
C ALA A 183 -1.36 5.87 -13.84
N ILE A 184 -0.59 6.88 -13.41
CA ILE A 184 -0.03 7.91 -14.30
C ILE A 184 0.97 7.28 -15.28
N GLU A 185 1.86 6.39 -14.81
CA GLU A 185 2.79 5.64 -15.65
C GLU A 185 2.07 4.68 -16.60
N ASN A 186 0.95 4.09 -16.16
CA ASN A 186 0.09 3.30 -17.02
C ASN A 186 -0.50 4.14 -18.16
N GLY A 187 -0.75 5.44 -17.96
CA GLY A 187 -1.36 6.34 -18.94
C GLY A 187 -2.89 6.41 -18.87
N PHE A 188 -3.52 5.60 -18.03
CA PHE A 188 -4.95 5.61 -17.75
C PHE A 188 -5.20 4.99 -16.36
N PRO A 189 -6.28 5.34 -15.63
CA PRO A 189 -6.70 4.57 -14.45
C PRO A 189 -6.82 3.07 -14.75
N PHE A 190 -6.48 2.19 -13.82
CA PHE A 190 -6.58 0.75 -14.08
C PHE A 190 -8.04 0.33 -14.26
N VAL A 191 -8.26 -0.52 -15.25
CA VAL A 191 -9.59 -0.99 -15.66
C VAL A 191 -9.71 -2.48 -15.37
N PHE A 192 -10.84 -2.90 -14.82
CA PHE A 192 -11.19 -4.29 -14.60
C PHE A 192 -12.41 -4.67 -15.45
N SER A 193 -12.73 -5.96 -15.56
CA SER A 193 -13.91 -6.46 -16.27
C SER A 193 -15.22 -5.85 -15.75
N ASP A 194 -15.22 -5.43 -14.49
CA ASP A 194 -16.39 -4.91 -13.78
C ASP A 194 -16.49 -3.39 -13.87
N THR A 195 -15.41 -2.72 -14.32
CA THR A 195 -15.34 -1.26 -14.37
C THR A 195 -16.46 -0.68 -15.23
N GLY A 196 -16.84 -1.36 -16.32
CA GLY A 196 -17.90 -0.87 -17.21
C GLY A 196 -19.23 -0.66 -16.49
N VAL A 197 -19.68 -1.66 -15.73
CA VAL A 197 -20.90 -1.56 -14.90
C VAL A 197 -20.80 -0.44 -13.87
N TYR A 198 -19.64 -0.27 -13.22
CA TYR A 198 -19.44 0.79 -12.25
C TYR A 198 -19.43 2.20 -12.86
N LEU A 199 -18.99 2.35 -14.11
CA LEU A 199 -19.06 3.62 -14.82
C LEU A 199 -20.50 3.95 -15.29
N ARG A 200 -21.26 2.93 -15.70
CA ARG A 200 -22.56 3.12 -16.36
C ARG A 200 -23.75 3.16 -15.40
N ALA A 201 -23.76 2.38 -14.33
CA ALA A 201 -24.96 2.16 -13.52
C ALA A 201 -25.64 3.46 -13.03
N ALA A 202 -24.88 4.41 -12.50
CA ALA A 202 -25.40 5.70 -12.04
C ALA A 202 -25.73 6.66 -13.20
N VAL A 203 -25.00 6.60 -14.31
CA VAL A 203 -25.23 7.42 -15.51
C VAL A 203 -26.55 7.01 -16.18
N GLU A 204 -26.73 5.71 -16.39
CA GLU A 204 -27.87 5.10 -17.06
C GLU A 204 -29.04 4.80 -16.12
N ARG A 205 -28.85 5.04 -14.82
CA ARG A 205 -29.87 4.92 -13.77
C ARG A 205 -30.47 3.52 -13.65
N PHE A 206 -29.63 2.50 -13.72
CA PHE A 206 -30.02 1.12 -13.44
C PHE A 206 -29.29 0.58 -12.20
N ILE A 207 -29.88 -0.43 -11.56
CA ILE A 207 -29.29 -1.13 -10.41
C ILE A 207 -28.78 -2.50 -10.89
N PRO A 208 -27.46 -2.75 -10.86
CA PRO A 208 -26.90 -4.06 -11.18
C PRO A 208 -27.39 -5.12 -10.19
N TRP A 209 -27.62 -6.35 -10.65
CA TRP A 209 -28.08 -7.45 -9.79
C TRP A 209 -26.94 -8.07 -8.98
N GLU A 210 -25.78 -8.16 -9.64
CA GLU A 210 -24.58 -8.84 -9.17
C GLU A 210 -23.64 -7.93 -8.37
N ARG A 211 -23.88 -6.60 -8.39
CA ARG A 211 -23.02 -5.59 -7.76
C ARG A 211 -23.83 -4.45 -7.15
N SER A 212 -23.20 -3.72 -6.23
CA SER A 212 -23.80 -2.55 -5.61
C SER A 212 -23.68 -1.31 -6.50
N VAL A 213 -24.76 -0.54 -6.61
CA VAL A 213 -24.77 0.75 -7.34
C VAL A 213 -23.93 1.84 -6.64
N PHE A 214 -23.66 1.72 -5.34
CA PHE A 214 -23.13 2.84 -4.55
C PHE A 214 -21.72 3.27 -4.96
N TYR A 215 -20.89 2.36 -5.47
CA TYR A 215 -19.60 2.75 -6.03
C TYR A 215 -19.76 3.55 -7.33
N SER A 216 -20.77 3.24 -8.16
CA SER A 216 -21.11 4.04 -9.33
C SER A 216 -21.61 5.45 -8.96
N ILE A 217 -22.40 5.55 -7.89
CA ILE A 217 -22.84 6.85 -7.33
C ILE A 217 -21.63 7.65 -6.80
N PHE A 218 -20.69 6.99 -6.13
CA PHE A 218 -19.43 7.63 -5.75
C PHE A 218 -18.66 8.11 -6.99
N GLY A 219 -18.53 7.26 -8.00
CA GLY A 219 -17.86 7.58 -9.25
C GLY A 219 -18.42 8.83 -9.94
N ILE A 220 -19.75 8.89 -10.17
CA ILE A 220 -20.38 9.96 -10.95
C ILE A 220 -20.20 11.35 -10.33
N ILE A 221 -20.10 11.44 -9.00
CA ILE A 221 -19.82 12.69 -8.27
C ILE A 221 -18.45 13.27 -8.68
N PHE A 222 -17.49 12.42 -9.02
CA PHE A 222 -16.13 12.83 -9.36
C PHE A 222 -15.85 12.84 -10.87
N HIS A 223 -16.28 11.82 -11.61
CA HIS A 223 -15.94 11.74 -13.03
C HIS A 223 -16.78 12.66 -13.92
N LEU A 224 -18.01 13.00 -13.50
CA LEU A 224 -18.92 13.93 -14.16
C LEU A 224 -19.12 13.68 -15.67
N GLN A 225 -18.93 12.44 -16.13
CA GLN A 225 -18.89 12.03 -17.56
C GLN A 225 -17.81 12.77 -18.39
N VAL A 226 -16.78 13.31 -17.73
CA VAL A 226 -15.66 14.04 -18.36
C VAL A 226 -14.36 13.26 -18.26
N SER A 227 -14.02 12.76 -17.07
CA SER A 227 -12.71 12.13 -16.85
C SER A 227 -12.74 11.13 -15.70
N PRO A 228 -12.11 9.95 -15.82
CA PRO A 228 -12.05 8.99 -14.72
C PRO A 228 -11.02 9.34 -13.62
N TRP A 229 -10.06 10.22 -13.91
CA TRP A 229 -8.96 10.56 -12.99
C TRP A 229 -9.39 11.12 -11.63
N PRO A 230 -10.41 12.01 -11.52
CA PRO A 230 -10.87 12.51 -10.22
C PRO A 230 -11.40 11.42 -9.29
N VAL A 231 -11.91 10.30 -9.81
CA VAL A 231 -12.39 9.17 -9.00
C VAL A 231 -11.23 8.56 -8.24
N ILE A 232 -10.16 8.17 -8.95
CA ILE A 232 -9.00 7.54 -8.31
C ILE A 232 -8.23 8.53 -7.43
N ALA A 233 -8.25 9.82 -7.78
CA ALA A 233 -7.69 10.87 -6.92
C ALA A 233 -8.44 10.98 -5.58
N ALA A 234 -9.77 10.89 -5.59
CA ALA A 234 -10.57 10.84 -4.38
C ALA A 234 -10.28 9.58 -3.54
N GLN A 235 -10.15 8.41 -4.17
CA GLN A 235 -9.77 7.16 -3.50
C GLN A 235 -8.41 7.28 -2.81
N ALA A 236 -7.38 7.74 -3.53
CA ALA A 236 -6.04 7.93 -3.01
C ALA A 236 -6.01 8.94 -1.85
N LEU A 237 -6.78 10.03 -1.95
CA LEU A 237 -6.90 11.03 -0.89
C LEU A 237 -7.56 10.45 0.38
N ILE A 238 -8.65 9.68 0.23
CA ILE A 238 -9.31 9.02 1.37
C ILE A 238 -8.31 8.13 2.11
N VAL A 239 -7.56 7.29 1.38
CA VAL A 239 -6.57 6.39 1.99
C VAL A 239 -5.43 7.18 2.64
N ALA A 240 -4.90 8.21 1.99
CA ALA A 240 -3.84 9.05 2.55
C ALA A 240 -4.28 9.73 3.86
N VAL A 241 -5.53 10.22 3.93
CA VAL A 241 -6.11 10.79 5.16
C VAL A 241 -6.23 9.72 6.25
N LEU A 242 -6.71 8.52 5.93
CA LEU A 242 -6.79 7.41 6.89
C LEU A 242 -5.41 7.04 7.44
N ILE A 243 -4.39 6.90 6.59
CA ILE A 243 -3.01 6.58 7.01
C ILE A 243 -2.48 7.68 7.93
N ARG A 244 -2.71 8.95 7.62
CA ARG A 244 -2.33 10.07 8.49
C ARG A 244 -3.01 10.00 9.85
N ILE A 245 -4.34 9.83 9.88
CA ILE A 245 -5.10 9.73 11.13
C ILE A 245 -4.59 8.54 11.95
N PHE A 246 -4.38 7.38 11.32
CA PHE A 246 -3.82 6.19 11.94
C PHE A 246 -2.44 6.47 12.56
N ALA A 247 -1.51 7.03 11.78
CA ALA A 247 -0.16 7.36 12.22
C ALA A 247 -0.17 8.28 13.44
N ILE A 248 -0.96 9.36 13.42
CA ILE A 248 -0.99 10.36 14.49
C ILE A 248 -1.76 9.84 15.71
N LYS A 249 -2.95 9.28 15.51
CA LYS A 249 -3.90 9.02 16.59
C LYS A 249 -3.70 7.68 17.25
N ILE A 250 -3.17 6.69 16.54
CA ILE A 250 -2.89 5.36 17.09
C ILE A 250 -1.41 5.27 17.47
N LEU A 251 -0.50 5.54 16.51
CA LEU A 251 0.93 5.35 16.69
C LEU A 251 1.69 6.60 17.16
N SER A 252 1.01 7.74 17.33
CA SER A 252 1.63 9.01 17.76
C SER A 252 2.77 9.49 16.87
N VAL A 253 2.82 9.06 15.61
CA VAL A 253 3.78 9.49 14.60
C VAL A 253 3.26 10.78 13.96
N ARG A 254 3.95 11.90 14.23
CA ARG A 254 3.62 13.24 13.70
C ARG A 254 4.63 13.74 12.65
N SER A 255 5.61 12.93 12.31
CA SER A 255 6.67 13.31 11.36
C SER A 255 6.12 13.24 9.94
N GLU A 256 6.09 14.38 9.25
CA GLU A 256 5.67 14.45 7.86
C GLU A 256 6.63 13.68 6.94
N ALA A 257 7.92 13.69 7.26
CA ALA A 257 8.92 12.88 6.56
C ALA A 257 8.62 11.38 6.71
N ALA A 258 8.15 10.92 7.88
CA ALA A 258 7.78 9.52 8.06
C ALA A 258 6.54 9.13 7.23
N LEU A 259 5.59 10.04 7.08
CA LEU A 259 4.43 9.84 6.21
C LEU A 259 4.84 9.78 4.74
N ILE A 260 5.72 10.67 4.29
CA ILE A 260 6.23 10.66 2.90
C ILE A 260 7.05 9.39 2.64
N ILE A 261 7.92 8.97 3.56
CA ILE A 261 8.68 7.72 3.42
C ILE A 261 7.74 6.52 3.36
N THR A 262 6.69 6.50 4.19
CA THR A 262 5.65 5.47 4.13
C THR A 262 4.91 5.49 2.79
N ALA A 263 4.57 6.66 2.27
CA ALA A 263 3.96 6.82 0.95
C ALA A 263 4.84 6.25 -0.17
N MET A 264 6.13 6.60 -0.16
CA MET A 264 7.10 6.09 -1.15
C MET A 264 7.23 4.58 -1.05
N LEU A 265 7.41 4.03 0.16
CA LEU A 265 7.52 2.58 0.35
C LEU A 265 6.29 1.85 -0.17
N LEU A 266 5.09 2.32 0.18
CA LEU A 266 3.84 1.67 -0.24
C LEU A 266 3.56 1.85 -1.73
N SER A 267 3.90 3.00 -2.31
CA SER A 267 3.67 3.24 -3.74
C SER A 267 4.59 2.42 -4.64
N PHE A 268 5.86 2.22 -4.26
CA PHE A 268 6.80 1.51 -5.13
C PHE A 268 6.95 0.01 -4.86
N ALA A 269 6.51 -0.47 -3.68
CA ALA A 269 6.76 -1.83 -3.26
C ALA A 269 5.55 -2.54 -2.64
N SER A 270 4.32 -2.04 -2.83
CA SER A 270 3.11 -2.73 -2.34
C SER A 270 1.97 -2.69 -3.37
N SER A 271 0.88 -3.40 -3.06
CA SER A 271 -0.34 -3.43 -3.87
C SER A 271 -1.18 -2.17 -3.74
N LEU A 272 -0.98 -1.36 -2.69
CA LEU A 272 -1.82 -0.20 -2.40
C LEU A 272 -2.10 0.73 -3.60
N PRO A 273 -1.09 1.21 -4.36
CA PRO A 273 -1.33 2.14 -5.46
C PRO A 273 -2.08 1.50 -6.65
N TRP A 274 -1.97 0.18 -6.83
CA TRP A 274 -2.67 -0.53 -7.90
C TRP A 274 -4.17 -0.51 -7.64
N PHE A 275 -4.60 -0.77 -6.41
CA PHE A 275 -5.99 -0.67 -6.01
C PHE A 275 -6.48 0.77 -5.85
N ALA A 276 -5.61 1.70 -5.43
CA ALA A 276 -5.98 3.12 -5.34
C ALA A 276 -6.21 3.73 -6.73
N GLY A 277 -5.45 3.28 -7.73
CA GLY A 277 -5.53 3.69 -9.13
C GLY A 277 -6.52 2.90 -9.98
N GLU A 278 -7.21 1.91 -9.42
CA GLU A 278 -8.19 1.09 -10.11
C GLU A 278 -9.60 1.66 -9.98
N LEU A 279 -10.37 1.65 -11.08
CA LEU A 279 -11.77 2.07 -11.12
C LEU A 279 -12.68 0.95 -10.57
N MET A 280 -12.43 0.56 -9.32
CA MET A 280 -13.13 -0.48 -8.58
C MET A 280 -13.25 -0.16 -7.09
N PRO A 281 -14.25 -0.69 -6.38
CA PRO A 281 -14.42 -0.48 -4.94
C PRO A 281 -13.40 -1.22 -4.05
N ASP A 282 -12.44 -1.95 -4.62
CA ASP A 282 -11.59 -2.89 -3.88
C ASP A 282 -10.75 -2.25 -2.79
N ILE A 283 -10.23 -1.05 -3.05
CA ILE A 283 -9.44 -0.27 -2.09
C ILE A 283 -10.21 -0.01 -0.79
N PHE A 284 -11.54 0.05 -0.87
CA PHE A 284 -12.40 0.31 0.28
C PHE A 284 -12.48 -0.89 1.24
N THR A 285 -12.05 -2.08 0.85
CA THR A 285 -11.91 -3.22 1.78
C THR A 285 -10.82 -2.95 2.82
N GLY A 286 -9.64 -2.48 2.36
CA GLY A 286 -8.56 -2.06 3.26
C GLY A 286 -8.93 -0.79 4.04
N ALA A 287 -9.57 0.18 3.38
CA ALA A 287 -10.02 1.41 4.02
C ALA A 287 -11.06 1.17 5.14
N LEU A 288 -11.98 0.23 4.93
CA LEU A 288 -12.96 -0.22 5.93
C LEU A 288 -12.27 -0.68 7.21
N PHE A 289 -11.26 -1.54 7.10
CA PHE A 289 -10.58 -2.05 8.28
C PHE A 289 -9.74 -0.97 8.96
N MET A 290 -9.05 -0.12 8.20
CA MET A 290 -8.33 1.02 8.74
C MET A 290 -9.24 1.97 9.52
N ALA A 291 -10.38 2.36 8.94
CA ALA A 291 -11.36 3.22 9.60
C ALA A 291 -11.94 2.54 10.85
N SER A 292 -12.15 1.22 10.79
CA SER A 292 -12.57 0.42 11.95
C SER A 292 -11.52 0.43 13.07
N LEU A 293 -10.24 0.29 12.75
CA LEU A 293 -9.13 0.40 13.71
C LEU A 293 -9.05 1.81 14.31
N ILE A 294 -9.23 2.86 13.50
CA ILE A 294 -9.27 4.25 13.96
C ILE A 294 -10.38 4.45 14.99
N ILE A 295 -11.60 3.97 14.72
CA ILE A 295 -12.71 4.03 15.68
C ILE A 295 -12.40 3.16 16.91
N GLY A 296 -11.91 1.94 16.74
CA GLY A 296 -11.65 0.99 17.82
C GLY A 296 -10.54 1.44 18.79
N PHE A 297 -9.41 1.94 18.26
CA PHE A 297 -8.21 2.26 19.05
C PHE A 297 -8.07 3.73 19.43
N ALA A 298 -8.68 4.66 18.67
CA ALA A 298 -8.40 6.08 18.81
C ALA A 298 -9.62 6.95 19.13
N TRP A 299 -10.83 6.41 19.30
CA TRP A 299 -12.08 7.18 19.47
C TRP A 299 -11.99 8.45 20.33
N ASP A 300 -11.43 8.33 21.54
CA ASP A 300 -11.35 9.44 22.51
C ASP A 300 -10.33 10.52 22.10
N ARG A 301 -9.42 10.20 21.18
CA ARG A 301 -8.40 11.10 20.60
C ARG A 301 -8.84 11.74 19.27
N LEU A 302 -9.98 11.32 18.71
CA LEU A 302 -10.48 11.82 17.43
C LEU A 302 -11.29 13.11 17.60
N ALA A 303 -11.05 14.06 16.69
CA ALA A 303 -11.91 15.21 16.47
C ALA A 303 -13.25 14.75 15.84
N ASN A 304 -14.28 15.59 15.94
CA ASN A 304 -15.62 15.23 15.43
C ASN A 304 -15.62 14.94 13.92
N TRP A 305 -14.85 15.71 13.13
CA TRP A 305 -14.72 15.45 11.69
C TRP A 305 -13.98 14.14 11.42
N GLU A 306 -12.96 13.76 12.21
CA GLU A 306 -12.24 12.49 12.06
C GLU A 306 -13.16 11.30 12.37
N ARG A 307 -14.04 11.44 13.37
CA ARG A 307 -15.09 10.45 13.69
C ARG A 307 -16.09 10.32 12.56
N ALA A 308 -16.62 11.44 12.07
CA ALA A 308 -17.58 11.46 10.96
C ALA A 308 -16.96 10.88 9.69
N PHE A 309 -15.71 11.21 9.39
CA PHE A 309 -14.97 10.68 8.27
C PHE A 309 -14.76 9.17 8.38
N ALA A 310 -14.24 8.66 9.50
CA ALA A 310 -14.07 7.22 9.69
C ALA A 310 -15.40 6.46 9.64
N PHE A 311 -16.47 7.03 10.23
CA PHE A 311 -17.83 6.50 10.15
C PHE A 311 -18.34 6.41 8.70
N ALA A 312 -18.14 7.49 7.92
CA ALA A 312 -18.53 7.55 6.52
C ALA A 312 -17.73 6.55 5.67
N VAL A 313 -16.44 6.39 5.92
CA VAL A 313 -15.61 5.38 5.22
C VAL A 313 -16.13 3.97 5.52
N VAL A 314 -16.40 3.62 6.78
CA VAL A 314 -16.95 2.27 7.10
C VAL A 314 -18.29 2.06 6.40
N SER A 315 -19.22 3.02 6.53
CA SER A 315 -20.57 2.90 5.95
C SER A 315 -20.52 2.81 4.42
N GLY A 316 -19.74 3.69 3.78
CA GLY A 316 -19.55 3.73 2.34
C GLY A 316 -18.87 2.47 1.80
N SER A 317 -17.85 1.97 2.49
CA SER A 317 -17.15 0.73 2.08
C SER A 317 -18.06 -0.49 2.14
N VAL A 318 -18.92 -0.59 3.16
CA VAL A 318 -19.97 -1.62 3.24
C VAL A 318 -20.98 -1.46 2.09
N ALA A 319 -21.37 -0.22 1.79
CA ALA A 319 -22.31 0.07 0.71
C ALA A 319 -21.73 -0.22 -0.68
N PHE A 320 -20.44 0.03 -0.91
CA PHE A 320 -19.79 -0.10 -2.22
C PHE A 320 -19.64 -1.54 -2.71
N HIS A 321 -19.57 -2.51 -1.81
CA HIS A 321 -19.31 -3.90 -2.19
C HIS A 321 -20.00 -4.87 -1.22
N TYR A 322 -20.87 -5.76 -1.72
CA TYR A 322 -21.65 -6.67 -0.88
C TYR A 322 -20.82 -7.54 0.07
N GLY A 323 -19.68 -8.05 -0.42
CA GLY A 323 -18.72 -8.81 0.40
C GLY A 323 -18.21 -8.05 1.63
N ASN A 324 -18.20 -6.71 1.61
CA ASN A 324 -17.72 -5.92 2.74
C ASN A 324 -18.64 -5.98 3.96
N VAL A 325 -19.90 -6.42 3.83
CA VAL A 325 -20.75 -6.72 4.98
C VAL A 325 -20.13 -7.83 5.83
N LEU A 326 -19.78 -8.97 5.22
CA LEU A 326 -19.15 -10.10 5.92
C LEU A 326 -17.76 -9.75 6.44
N ILE A 327 -16.97 -8.99 5.66
CA ILE A 327 -15.65 -8.53 6.08
C ILE A 327 -15.75 -7.57 7.30
N ALA A 328 -16.76 -6.70 7.34
CA ALA A 328 -16.99 -5.82 8.49
C ALA A 328 -17.40 -6.60 9.75
N LEU A 329 -18.26 -7.61 9.61
CA LEU A 329 -18.60 -8.52 10.72
C LEU A 329 -17.36 -9.29 11.20
N GLY A 330 -16.51 -9.74 10.28
CA GLY A 330 -15.24 -10.36 10.61
C GLY A 330 -14.26 -9.40 11.31
N ALA A 331 -14.26 -8.11 10.97
CA ALA A 331 -13.50 -7.10 11.71
C ALA A 331 -14.00 -6.94 13.16
N LEU A 332 -15.31 -7.04 13.40
CA LEU A 332 -15.87 -7.08 14.76
C LEU A 332 -15.42 -8.34 15.52
N LEU A 333 -15.37 -9.50 14.86
CA LEU A 333 -14.82 -10.72 15.43
C LEU A 333 -13.34 -10.54 15.83
N VAL A 334 -12.53 -9.88 14.99
CA VAL A 334 -11.14 -9.55 15.34
C VAL A 334 -11.10 -8.70 16.61
N PHE A 335 -11.93 -7.66 16.75
CA PHE A 335 -11.99 -6.88 17.98
C PHE A 335 -12.43 -7.69 19.20
N ALA A 336 -13.38 -8.61 19.04
CA ALA A 336 -13.81 -9.51 20.10
C ALA A 336 -12.68 -10.45 20.56
N VAL A 337 -11.94 -11.03 19.61
CA VAL A 337 -10.76 -11.86 19.92
C VAL A 337 -9.69 -11.02 20.62
N LEU A 338 -9.42 -9.80 20.14
CA LEU A 338 -8.47 -8.88 20.78
C LEU A 338 -8.85 -8.61 22.23
N TRP A 339 -10.13 -8.37 22.50
CA TRP A 339 -10.65 -8.20 23.87
C TRP A 339 -10.29 -9.40 24.74
N VAL A 340 -10.58 -10.61 24.27
CA VAL A 340 -10.32 -11.86 25.02
C VAL A 340 -8.83 -12.05 25.29
N VAL A 341 -7.95 -11.70 24.36
CA VAL A 341 -6.48 -11.83 24.54
C VAL A 341 -5.84 -10.67 25.30
N GLY A 342 -6.65 -9.81 25.94
CA GLY A 342 -6.18 -8.79 26.89
C GLY A 342 -6.16 -7.36 26.36
N TRP A 343 -6.68 -7.10 25.15
CA TRP A 343 -6.87 -5.72 24.69
C TRP A 343 -8.06 -5.08 25.42
N GLN A 344 -7.77 -4.29 26.43
CA GLN A 344 -8.78 -3.55 27.20
C GLN A 344 -8.70 -2.05 26.87
N PRO A 345 -9.51 -1.55 25.91
CA PRO A 345 -9.49 -0.14 25.57
C PRO A 345 -9.94 0.74 26.74
N ILE A 346 -9.08 1.63 27.20
CA ILE A 346 -9.44 2.67 28.18
C ILE A 346 -10.33 3.71 27.49
N GLY A 347 -11.42 4.16 28.15
CA GLY A 347 -12.28 5.24 27.69
C GLY A 347 -13.69 4.79 27.30
N ARG A 348 -14.31 5.47 26.33
CA ARG A 348 -15.74 5.29 26.00
C ARG A 348 -16.02 4.06 25.13
N VAL A 349 -15.72 2.86 25.62
CA VAL A 349 -15.88 1.58 24.87
C VAL A 349 -17.26 1.43 24.23
N GLY A 350 -18.33 1.73 24.97
CA GLY A 350 -19.70 1.67 24.44
C GLY A 350 -19.95 2.63 23.27
N ALA A 351 -19.29 3.79 23.23
CA ALA A 351 -19.40 4.71 22.09
C ALA A 351 -18.68 4.15 20.85
N ARG A 352 -17.56 3.45 21.01
CA ARG A 352 -16.81 2.81 19.91
C ARG A 352 -17.65 1.71 19.27
N ILE A 353 -18.22 0.83 20.11
CA ILE A 353 -19.09 -0.26 19.66
C ILE A 353 -20.31 0.30 18.94
N ARG A 354 -20.99 1.29 19.52
CA ARG A 354 -22.15 1.92 18.88
C ARG A 354 -21.77 2.59 17.55
N ALA A 355 -20.63 3.27 17.47
CA ALA A 355 -20.19 3.89 16.23
C ALA A 355 -19.91 2.87 15.12
N LEU A 356 -19.20 1.78 15.42
CA LEU A 356 -18.94 0.70 14.47
C LEU A 356 -20.24 0.01 14.05
N ALA A 357 -21.08 -0.38 15.02
CA ALA A 357 -22.34 -1.04 14.75
C ALA A 357 -23.26 -0.15 13.91
N ALA A 358 -23.37 1.15 14.23
CA ALA A 358 -24.17 2.09 13.46
C ALA A 358 -23.62 2.32 12.04
N ALA A 359 -22.31 2.39 11.85
CA ALA A 359 -21.71 2.56 10.52
C ALA A 359 -21.96 1.34 9.62
N ILE A 360 -21.73 0.14 10.16
CA ILE A 360 -21.98 -1.13 9.44
C ILE A 360 -23.48 -1.25 9.13
N SER A 361 -24.33 -1.01 10.12
CA SER A 361 -25.79 -1.07 9.97
C SER A 361 -26.30 -0.07 8.94
N LEU A 362 -25.77 1.16 8.91
CA LEU A 362 -26.14 2.16 7.92
C LEU A 362 -25.80 1.69 6.50
N GLY A 363 -24.56 1.24 6.26
CA GLY A 363 -24.15 0.73 4.95
C GLY A 363 -24.98 -0.48 4.51
N THR A 364 -25.23 -1.43 5.41
CA THR A 364 -26.07 -2.61 5.11
C THR A 364 -27.52 -2.22 4.86
N LEU A 365 -28.10 -1.34 5.69
CA LEU A 365 -29.48 -0.90 5.55
C LEU A 365 -29.71 -0.20 4.21
N VAL A 366 -28.80 0.68 3.81
CA VAL A 366 -28.88 1.41 2.55
C VAL A 366 -28.83 0.45 1.36
N VAL A 367 -27.95 -0.56 1.38
CA VAL A 367 -27.90 -1.62 0.36
C VAL A 367 -29.20 -2.43 0.30
N VAL A 368 -29.64 -2.97 1.44
CA VAL A 368 -30.85 -3.82 1.50
C VAL A 368 -32.09 -3.02 1.12
N SER A 369 -32.17 -1.75 1.51
CA SER A 369 -33.28 -0.87 1.14
C SER A 369 -33.31 -0.62 -0.36
N THR A 370 -32.16 -0.34 -0.99
CA THR A 370 -32.08 -0.18 -2.45
C THR A 370 -32.47 -1.46 -3.17
N ASN A 371 -31.97 -2.63 -2.74
CA ASN A 371 -32.33 -3.91 -3.36
C ASN A 371 -33.81 -4.24 -3.18
N SER A 372 -34.37 -3.97 -2.00
CA SER A 372 -35.79 -4.20 -1.74
C SER A 372 -36.69 -3.29 -2.57
N LEU A 373 -36.35 -2.00 -2.68
CA LEU A 373 -37.18 -1.01 -3.37
C LEU A 373 -37.04 -1.09 -4.89
N MET A 374 -35.82 -1.35 -5.39
CA MET A 374 -35.52 -1.27 -6.83
C MET A 374 -35.53 -2.65 -7.51
N LEU A 375 -35.15 -3.71 -6.80
CA LEU A 375 -35.06 -5.07 -7.34
C LEU A 375 -36.16 -6.00 -6.79
N GLY A 376 -36.95 -5.54 -5.82
CA GLY A 376 -38.01 -6.34 -5.19
C GLY A 376 -37.50 -7.46 -4.30
N THR A 377 -36.22 -7.41 -3.88
CA THR A 377 -35.58 -8.48 -3.09
C THR A 377 -35.03 -7.94 -1.78
N VAL A 378 -35.47 -8.53 -0.66
CA VAL A 378 -34.93 -8.21 0.67
C VAL A 378 -33.65 -9.03 0.87
N ALA A 379 -32.55 -8.57 0.26
CA ALA A 379 -31.27 -9.24 0.29
C ALA A 379 -30.11 -8.24 0.29
N VAL A 380 -28.98 -8.61 0.91
CA VAL A 380 -27.72 -7.87 0.78
C VAL A 380 -27.18 -8.00 -0.65
N SER A 381 -27.18 -9.21 -1.20
CA SER A 381 -26.79 -9.48 -2.58
C SER A 381 -27.89 -10.29 -3.26
N PRO A 382 -28.58 -9.73 -4.27
CA PRO A 382 -29.65 -10.43 -5.00
C PRO A 382 -29.15 -11.66 -5.78
N ALA A 383 -27.88 -11.70 -6.17
CA ALA A 383 -27.26 -12.79 -6.94
C ALA A 383 -26.48 -13.80 -6.07
N SER A 384 -26.68 -13.80 -4.75
CA SER A 384 -25.83 -14.55 -3.81
C SER A 384 -25.86 -16.07 -4.03
N SER A 385 -27.00 -16.62 -4.45
CA SER A 385 -27.15 -18.05 -4.68
C SER A 385 -26.43 -18.48 -5.95
N ILE A 386 -26.39 -17.64 -6.98
CA ILE A 386 -25.63 -17.90 -8.20
C ILE A 386 -24.12 -17.98 -7.91
N PHE A 387 -23.57 -17.02 -7.14
CA PHE A 387 -22.15 -17.09 -6.74
C PHE A 387 -21.86 -18.31 -5.86
N MET A 388 -22.77 -18.64 -4.95
CA MET A 388 -22.64 -19.85 -4.12
C MET A 388 -22.75 -21.13 -4.95
N LEU A 389 -23.61 -21.17 -5.97
CA LEU A 389 -23.70 -22.30 -6.89
C LEU A 389 -22.40 -22.46 -7.68
N ALA A 390 -21.81 -21.37 -8.19
CA ALA A 390 -20.53 -21.40 -8.89
C ALA A 390 -19.44 -22.02 -8.01
N LYS A 391 -19.38 -21.63 -6.72
CA LYS A 391 -18.50 -22.24 -5.72
C LYS A 391 -18.77 -23.74 -5.54
N LEU A 392 -20.03 -24.14 -5.41
CA LEU A 392 -20.40 -25.54 -5.19
C LEU A 392 -20.24 -26.42 -6.44
N LEU A 393 -20.25 -25.84 -7.64
CA LEU A 393 -19.87 -26.52 -8.89
C LEU A 393 -18.38 -26.84 -8.87
N ARG A 394 -17.54 -25.86 -8.52
CA ARG A 394 -16.09 -26.07 -8.38
C ARG A 394 -15.75 -27.12 -7.33
N ASP A 395 -16.37 -27.03 -6.15
CA ASP A 395 -16.08 -27.94 -5.04
C ASP A 395 -16.64 -29.35 -5.27
N GLY A 396 -17.63 -29.50 -6.15
CA GLY A 396 -18.26 -30.77 -6.51
C GLY A 396 -19.68 -31.02 -5.97
N PRO A 397 -20.12 -30.56 -4.78
CA PRO A 397 -21.46 -30.87 -4.26
C PRO A 397 -22.62 -30.52 -5.19
N ALA A 398 -22.51 -29.46 -5.99
CA ALA A 398 -23.55 -29.12 -6.95
C ALA A 398 -23.66 -30.17 -8.08
N PHE A 399 -22.54 -30.70 -8.59
CA PHE A 399 -22.57 -31.76 -9.60
C PHE A 399 -23.32 -33.01 -9.11
N ALA A 400 -23.05 -33.45 -7.87
CA ALA A 400 -23.74 -34.61 -7.31
C ALA A 400 -25.27 -34.41 -7.26
N ILE A 401 -25.73 -33.19 -6.97
CA ILE A 401 -27.16 -32.84 -6.97
C ILE A 401 -27.74 -32.81 -8.37
N LEU A 402 -26.99 -32.33 -9.36
CA LEU A 402 -27.43 -32.26 -10.75
C LEU A 402 -27.52 -33.65 -11.37
N GLU A 403 -26.47 -34.46 -11.21
CA GLU A 403 -26.41 -35.85 -11.68
C GLU A 403 -27.59 -36.68 -11.12
N GLN A 404 -27.95 -36.45 -9.84
CA GLN A 404 -29.07 -37.16 -9.21
C GLN A 404 -30.45 -36.67 -9.66
N ASN A 405 -30.65 -35.35 -9.82
CA ASN A 405 -31.99 -34.77 -9.97
C ASN A 405 -32.37 -34.42 -11.40
N CYS A 406 -31.41 -34.18 -12.29
CA CYS A 406 -31.68 -33.77 -13.67
C CYS A 406 -32.57 -34.72 -14.48
N PRO A 407 -32.53 -36.06 -14.28
CA PRO A 407 -33.46 -36.96 -14.97
C PRO A 407 -34.95 -36.70 -14.68
N ALA A 408 -35.29 -36.02 -13.57
CA ALA A 408 -36.66 -35.88 -13.10
C ALA A 408 -37.11 -34.43 -12.77
N SER A 409 -36.19 -33.45 -12.73
CA SER A 409 -36.48 -32.13 -12.18
C SER A 409 -37.00 -31.09 -13.17
N GLY A 410 -36.66 -31.21 -14.46
CA GLY A 410 -36.98 -30.20 -15.47
C GLY A 410 -36.29 -28.84 -15.26
N TRP A 411 -35.21 -28.80 -14.48
CA TRP A 411 -34.44 -27.59 -14.19
C TRP A 411 -33.72 -27.05 -15.43
N ALA A 412 -33.68 -25.73 -15.58
CA ALA A 412 -32.97 -25.08 -16.68
C ALA A 412 -31.47 -25.41 -16.66
N LEU A 413 -30.85 -25.46 -15.48
CA LEU A 413 -29.44 -25.82 -15.30
C LEU A 413 -29.08 -27.19 -15.86
N CYS A 414 -30.04 -28.11 -16.00
CA CYS A 414 -29.79 -29.43 -16.56
C CYS A 414 -29.47 -29.40 -18.06
N THR A 415 -29.85 -28.34 -18.79
CA THR A 415 -29.45 -28.18 -20.19
C THR A 415 -27.96 -27.89 -20.34
N GLU A 416 -27.36 -27.30 -19.31
CA GLU A 416 -25.94 -26.93 -19.28
C GLU A 416 -25.05 -28.02 -18.65
N LEU A 417 -25.62 -29.07 -18.06
CA LEU A 417 -24.87 -30.07 -17.30
C LEU A 417 -23.76 -30.72 -18.14
N GLY A 418 -24.04 -31.11 -19.38
CA GLY A 418 -23.04 -31.74 -20.25
C GLY A 418 -21.88 -30.81 -20.61
N ASP A 419 -22.14 -29.51 -20.82
CA ASP A 419 -21.10 -28.51 -21.08
C ASP A 419 -20.22 -28.30 -19.83
N LEU A 420 -20.86 -28.19 -18.66
CA LEU A 420 -20.17 -28.04 -17.39
C LEU A 420 -19.31 -29.27 -17.03
N GLU A 421 -19.79 -30.49 -17.30
CA GLU A 421 -19.01 -31.73 -17.10
C GLU A 421 -17.80 -31.79 -18.04
N ASN A 422 -18.00 -31.44 -19.31
CA ASN A 422 -16.91 -31.38 -20.29
C ASN A 422 -15.86 -30.35 -19.88
N TYR A 423 -16.28 -29.17 -19.40
CA TYR A 423 -15.36 -28.14 -18.92
C TYR A 423 -14.60 -28.60 -17.67
N ARG A 424 -15.29 -29.18 -16.69
CA ARG A 424 -14.70 -29.75 -15.46
C ARG A 424 -13.57 -30.73 -15.77
N ASP A 425 -13.78 -31.60 -16.76
CA ASP A 425 -12.77 -32.60 -17.13
C ASP A 425 -11.61 -32.01 -17.94
N ARG A 426 -11.84 -30.93 -18.70
CA ARG A 426 -10.76 -30.16 -19.34
C ARG A 426 -9.93 -29.39 -18.33
N GLU A 427 -10.56 -28.71 -17.37
CA GLU A 427 -9.90 -27.97 -16.29
C GLU A 427 -8.93 -28.87 -15.50
N LYS A 428 -9.33 -30.12 -15.21
CA LYS A 428 -8.44 -31.11 -14.56
C LYS A 428 -7.19 -31.46 -15.37
N ARG A 429 -7.25 -31.37 -16.71
CA ARG A 429 -6.13 -31.67 -17.62
C ARG A 429 -5.26 -30.45 -17.92
N GLU A 430 -5.85 -29.26 -17.89
CA GLU A 430 -5.22 -28.01 -18.31
C GLU A 430 -5.34 -26.95 -17.21
N THR A 431 -4.28 -26.80 -16.42
CA THR A 431 -4.26 -25.87 -15.27
C THR A 431 -4.26 -24.38 -15.65
N SER A 432 -4.12 -24.04 -16.94
CA SER A 432 -4.21 -22.66 -17.45
C SER A 432 -5.64 -22.17 -17.66
N LEU A 433 -6.63 -23.08 -17.64
CA LEU A 433 -8.02 -22.70 -17.81
C LEU A 433 -8.55 -21.93 -16.57
N PRO A 434 -9.46 -20.97 -16.76
CA PRO A 434 -10.23 -20.38 -15.67
C PRO A 434 -10.92 -21.45 -14.81
N SER A 435 -11.23 -21.10 -13.57
CA SER A 435 -11.96 -22.04 -12.72
C SER A 435 -13.33 -22.33 -13.30
N ILE A 436 -13.89 -23.53 -13.10
CA ILE A 436 -15.27 -23.80 -13.56
C ILE A 436 -16.30 -22.82 -12.97
N ALA A 437 -16.04 -22.27 -11.78
CA ALA A 437 -16.85 -21.21 -11.22
C ALA A 437 -16.82 -19.95 -12.09
N ASP A 438 -15.65 -19.52 -12.54
CA ASP A 438 -15.49 -18.37 -13.44
C ASP A 438 -16.07 -18.66 -14.82
N TYR A 439 -15.89 -19.88 -15.33
CA TYR A 439 -16.50 -20.30 -16.59
C TYR A 439 -18.02 -20.27 -16.53
N PHE A 440 -18.61 -20.79 -15.45
CA PHE A 440 -20.05 -20.75 -15.25
C PHE A 440 -20.59 -19.31 -15.21
N LEU A 441 -19.93 -18.42 -14.46
CA LEU A 441 -20.35 -17.03 -14.29
C LEU A 441 -20.14 -16.16 -15.53
N TRP A 442 -19.01 -16.35 -16.22
CA TRP A 442 -18.50 -15.39 -17.21
C TRP A 442 -18.20 -16.00 -18.58
N GLY A 443 -18.25 -17.34 -18.71
CA GLY A 443 -17.92 -18.08 -19.93
C GLY A 443 -19.12 -18.49 -20.79
N GLY A 444 -20.35 -18.12 -20.39
CA GLY A 444 -21.57 -18.31 -21.18
C GLY A 444 -22.71 -19.15 -20.56
N PRO A 445 -22.47 -20.16 -19.68
CA PRO A 445 -23.57 -20.94 -19.10
C PRO A 445 -24.61 -20.09 -18.37
N LEU A 446 -24.19 -19.15 -17.51
CA LEU A 446 -25.12 -18.26 -16.82
C LEU A 446 -25.93 -17.35 -17.78
N GLU A 447 -25.30 -16.90 -18.87
CA GLU A 447 -25.96 -16.11 -19.90
C GLU A 447 -27.09 -16.92 -20.57
N ARG A 448 -26.81 -18.16 -20.98
CA ARG A 448 -27.79 -19.07 -21.59
C ARG A 448 -28.95 -19.42 -20.66
N LEU A 449 -28.71 -19.38 -19.35
CA LEU A 449 -29.72 -19.57 -18.30
C LEU A 449 -30.54 -18.30 -18.00
N GLY A 450 -30.31 -17.20 -18.72
CA GLY A 450 -31.09 -15.97 -18.60
C GLY A 450 -30.61 -15.01 -17.52
N TRP A 451 -29.33 -15.10 -17.14
CA TRP A 451 -28.65 -14.21 -16.17
C TRP A 451 -29.30 -14.19 -14.78
N TRP A 452 -28.87 -13.23 -13.96
CA TRP A 452 -29.08 -13.13 -12.52
C TRP A 452 -30.54 -13.28 -12.07
N LYS A 453 -31.44 -12.41 -12.57
CA LYS A 453 -32.82 -12.35 -12.09
C LYS A 453 -33.60 -13.63 -12.38
N THR A 454 -33.43 -14.16 -13.59
CA THR A 454 -34.17 -15.33 -14.06
C THR A 454 -33.71 -16.58 -13.33
N PHE A 455 -32.40 -16.72 -13.13
CA PHE A 455 -31.80 -17.96 -12.67
C PHE A 455 -31.63 -18.07 -11.14
N GLU A 456 -31.59 -16.95 -10.41
CA GLU A 456 -31.36 -16.95 -8.95
C GLU A 456 -32.29 -17.89 -8.15
N PRO A 457 -33.61 -17.99 -8.41
CA PRO A 457 -34.48 -18.91 -7.66
C PRO A 457 -34.11 -20.39 -7.83
N GLU A 458 -33.73 -20.79 -9.05
CA GLU A 458 -33.29 -22.17 -9.33
C GLU A 458 -31.92 -22.43 -8.69
N ALA A 459 -30.99 -21.47 -8.79
CA ALA A 459 -29.70 -21.55 -8.11
C ALA A 459 -29.85 -21.73 -6.60
N ALA A 460 -30.76 -20.98 -5.95
CA ALA A 460 -31.05 -21.09 -4.52
C ALA A 460 -31.54 -22.50 -4.14
N LEU A 461 -32.38 -23.12 -4.98
CA LEU A 461 -32.88 -24.47 -4.76
C LEU A 461 -31.74 -25.51 -4.81
N VAL A 462 -30.87 -25.40 -5.82
CA VAL A 462 -29.72 -26.31 -6.00
C VAL A 462 -28.72 -26.13 -4.86
N VAL A 463 -28.38 -24.89 -4.51
CA VAL A 463 -27.49 -24.57 -3.39
C VAL A 463 -28.03 -25.17 -2.09
N ARG A 464 -29.31 -24.96 -1.77
CA ARG A 464 -29.91 -25.50 -0.55
C ARG A 464 -29.79 -27.02 -0.49
N LYS A 465 -30.04 -27.72 -1.60
CA LYS A 465 -29.89 -29.18 -1.68
C LYS A 465 -28.42 -29.61 -1.52
N ALA A 466 -27.50 -28.95 -2.22
CA ALA A 466 -26.08 -29.27 -2.18
C ALA A 466 -25.47 -29.07 -0.78
N LEU A 467 -25.86 -28.02 -0.06
CA LEU A 467 -25.42 -27.77 1.31
C LEU A 467 -25.89 -28.83 2.32
N LEU A 468 -27.06 -29.44 2.09
CA LEU A 468 -27.59 -30.48 2.97
C LEU A 468 -26.96 -31.86 2.74
N VAL A 469 -26.45 -32.12 1.53
CA VAL A 469 -25.91 -33.44 1.18
C VAL A 469 -24.50 -33.66 1.74
N SER A 470 -23.62 -32.64 1.66
CA SER A 470 -22.22 -32.83 2.06
C SER A 470 -21.62 -31.61 2.78
N PRO A 471 -22.10 -31.23 3.99
CA PRO A 471 -21.55 -30.11 4.74
C PRO A 471 -20.07 -30.31 5.10
N LEU A 472 -19.64 -31.54 5.38
CA LEU A 472 -18.24 -31.85 5.71
C LEU A 472 -17.29 -31.68 4.52
N SER A 473 -17.72 -32.00 3.30
CA SER A 473 -16.88 -31.79 2.12
C SER A 473 -16.71 -30.31 1.84
N LEU A 474 -17.76 -29.52 2.00
CA LEU A 474 -17.68 -28.06 1.87
C LEU A 474 -16.71 -27.46 2.89
N LEU A 475 -16.79 -27.86 4.17
CA LEU A 475 -15.84 -27.37 5.18
C LEU A 475 -14.40 -27.74 4.83
N LYS A 476 -14.16 -28.95 4.31
CA LYS A 476 -12.83 -29.42 3.89
C LYS A 476 -12.30 -28.62 2.71
N GLU A 477 -13.10 -28.40 1.67
CA GLU A 477 -12.66 -27.64 0.49
C GLU A 477 -12.48 -26.15 0.83
N SER A 478 -13.41 -25.53 1.58
CA SER A 478 -13.25 -24.17 2.08
C SER A 478 -12.00 -24.00 2.95
N ALA A 479 -11.64 -24.98 3.78
CA ALA A 479 -10.40 -24.95 4.55
C ALA A 479 -9.15 -24.99 3.66
N LYS A 480 -9.13 -25.84 2.61
CA LYS A 480 -8.03 -25.87 1.64
C LYS A 480 -7.92 -24.54 0.89
N ASP A 481 -9.05 -24.01 0.41
CA ASP A 481 -9.10 -22.74 -0.31
C ASP A 481 -8.68 -21.58 0.57
N PHE A 482 -9.02 -21.58 1.85
CA PHE A 482 -8.53 -20.62 2.82
C PHE A 482 -6.99 -20.57 2.87
N PHE A 483 -6.32 -21.72 2.98
CA PHE A 483 -4.86 -21.77 2.97
C PHE A 483 -4.26 -21.37 1.62
N ARG A 484 -4.89 -21.76 0.50
CA ARG A 484 -4.47 -21.31 -0.84
C ARG A 484 -4.58 -19.79 -0.97
N GLN A 485 -5.69 -19.22 -0.51
CA GLN A 485 -5.96 -17.79 -0.59
C GLN A 485 -4.95 -16.98 0.23
N LEU A 486 -4.50 -17.47 1.39
CA LEU A 486 -3.46 -16.80 2.18
C LEU A 486 -2.13 -16.66 1.42
N MET A 487 -1.83 -17.58 0.52
CA MET A 487 -0.60 -17.58 -0.29
C MET A 487 -0.78 -16.86 -1.64
N ARG A 488 -2.01 -16.47 -1.98
CA ARG A 488 -2.39 -15.85 -3.25
C ARG A 488 -2.75 -14.38 -3.00
N PHE A 489 -1.77 -13.50 -3.21
CA PHE A 489 -1.92 -12.06 -3.02
C PHE A 489 -1.15 -11.24 -4.06
N SER A 490 -0.89 -11.81 -5.24
CA SER A 490 -0.21 -11.14 -6.34
C SER A 490 -1.01 -9.93 -6.85
N ILE A 491 -0.30 -8.92 -7.32
CA ILE A 491 -0.81 -7.75 -8.05
C ILE A 491 -1.08 -8.14 -9.49
N GLY A 492 -2.14 -7.57 -10.07
CA GLY A 492 -2.45 -7.65 -11.49
C GLY A 492 -3.33 -8.84 -11.89
N ASP A 493 -3.85 -9.57 -10.91
CA ASP A 493 -4.88 -10.56 -11.14
C ASP A 493 -6.08 -9.93 -11.86
N ALA A 494 -6.36 -10.42 -13.07
CA ALA A 494 -7.37 -9.91 -14.00
C ALA A 494 -7.27 -8.42 -14.44
N LEU A 495 -6.08 -7.81 -14.33
CA LEU A 495 -5.72 -6.60 -15.10
C LEU A 495 -5.37 -6.98 -16.55
N LEU A 496 -6.36 -7.53 -17.25
CA LEU A 496 -6.26 -7.97 -18.64
C LEU A 496 -6.28 -6.76 -19.60
N PRO A 497 -5.76 -6.92 -20.84
CA PRO A 497 -6.01 -5.95 -21.90
C PRO A 497 -7.43 -6.12 -22.42
N TYR A 498 -8.20 -5.04 -22.46
CA TYR A 498 -9.52 -5.03 -23.09
C TYR A 498 -9.40 -4.39 -24.47
N GLY A 499 -9.87 -5.10 -25.50
CA GLY A 499 -9.86 -4.61 -26.88
C GLY A 499 -11.02 -3.66 -27.17
N ASP A 500 -10.95 -3.00 -28.32
CA ASP A 500 -12.09 -2.26 -28.88
C ASP A 500 -13.26 -3.23 -29.13
N GLY A 501 -14.46 -2.89 -28.64
CA GLY A 501 -15.65 -3.74 -28.63
C GLY A 501 -15.78 -4.67 -27.41
N GLY A 502 -14.88 -4.57 -26.44
CA GLY A 502 -15.02 -5.23 -25.13
C GLY A 502 -15.83 -4.39 -24.14
N GLU A 503 -16.56 -5.04 -23.22
CA GLU A 503 -17.51 -4.38 -22.30
C GLU A 503 -16.91 -3.18 -21.52
N PRO A 504 -15.69 -3.25 -20.94
CA PRO A 504 -15.14 -2.10 -20.23
C PRO A 504 -14.79 -0.94 -21.16
N VAL A 505 -14.31 -1.23 -22.37
CA VAL A 505 -13.92 -0.21 -23.37
C VAL A 505 -15.16 0.47 -23.96
N ASP A 506 -16.21 -0.30 -24.23
CA ASP A 506 -17.50 0.23 -24.70
C ASP A 506 -18.14 1.12 -23.65
N SER A 507 -18.00 0.76 -22.38
CA SER A 507 -18.46 1.59 -21.26
C SER A 507 -17.65 2.87 -21.10
N ILE A 508 -16.33 2.81 -21.26
CA ILE A 508 -15.46 4.01 -21.32
C ILE A 508 -15.91 4.91 -22.46
N ARG A 509 -16.18 4.36 -23.64
CA ARG A 509 -16.68 5.12 -24.80
C ARG A 509 -17.99 5.80 -24.50
N ALA A 510 -18.94 5.07 -23.91
CA ALA A 510 -20.28 5.56 -23.62
C ALA A 510 -20.26 6.72 -22.60
N VAL A 511 -19.36 6.66 -21.62
CA VAL A 511 -19.32 7.63 -20.51
C VAL A 511 -18.38 8.80 -20.77
N PHE A 512 -17.27 8.59 -21.49
CA PHE A 512 -16.19 9.58 -21.64
C PHE A 512 -15.83 9.93 -23.09
N GLY A 513 -16.37 9.22 -24.09
CA GLY A 513 -16.08 9.47 -25.50
C GLY A 513 -14.87 8.70 -26.05
N LYS A 514 -14.51 8.99 -27.31
CA LYS A 514 -13.51 8.24 -28.08
C LYS A 514 -12.08 8.58 -27.69
N GLU A 515 -11.87 9.78 -27.18
CA GLU A 515 -10.59 10.28 -26.70
C GLU A 515 -10.12 9.44 -25.51
N ALA A 516 -10.98 9.21 -24.51
CA ALA A 516 -10.69 8.37 -23.36
C ALA A 516 -10.41 6.89 -23.74
N VAL A 517 -11.11 6.37 -24.75
CA VAL A 517 -10.81 5.04 -25.31
C VAL A 517 -9.40 5.02 -25.91
N SER A 518 -9.02 6.07 -26.64
CA SER A 518 -7.70 6.16 -27.25
C SER A 518 -6.59 6.24 -26.18
N GLU A 519 -6.83 6.97 -25.08
CA GLU A 519 -5.94 7.00 -23.92
C GLU A 519 -5.80 5.62 -23.27
N TYR A 520 -6.91 4.92 -23.04
CA TYR A 520 -6.88 3.56 -22.49
C TYR A 520 -6.15 2.58 -23.41
N LEU A 521 -6.44 2.57 -24.71
CA LEU A 521 -5.79 1.67 -25.67
C LEU A 521 -4.28 1.96 -25.82
N ALA A 522 -3.85 3.19 -25.54
CA ALA A 522 -2.44 3.57 -25.48
C ALA A 522 -1.75 3.20 -24.16
N SER A 523 -2.52 2.81 -23.13
CA SER A 523 -1.99 2.51 -21.79
C SER A 523 -1.12 1.25 -21.75
N SER A 524 -0.20 1.21 -20.78
CA SER A 524 0.63 0.01 -20.55
C SER A 524 -0.22 -1.23 -20.22
N GLN A 525 -1.37 -1.08 -19.57
CA GLN A 525 -2.31 -2.17 -19.31
C GLN A 525 -2.86 -2.76 -20.61
N ALA A 526 -3.40 -1.91 -21.50
CA ALA A 526 -3.98 -2.37 -22.77
C ALA A 526 -2.91 -3.01 -23.69
N ARG A 527 -1.67 -2.54 -23.60
CA ARG A 527 -0.53 -3.11 -24.35
C ARG A 527 0.15 -4.30 -23.66
N GLN A 528 -0.34 -4.74 -22.50
CA GLN A 528 0.26 -5.81 -21.69
C GLN A 528 1.73 -5.55 -21.27
N GLU A 529 2.08 -4.29 -21.04
CA GLU A 529 3.44 -3.83 -20.70
C GLU A 529 3.64 -3.58 -19.20
N LEU A 530 2.67 -3.92 -18.35
CA LEU A 530 2.76 -3.73 -16.90
C LEU A 530 3.88 -4.59 -16.29
N PRO A 531 4.80 -4.03 -15.48
CA PRO A 531 5.95 -4.76 -14.92
C PRO A 531 5.59 -5.64 -13.70
N LEU A 532 4.46 -6.38 -13.77
CA LEU A 532 3.84 -7.09 -12.65
C LEU A 532 4.77 -8.10 -11.97
N LYS A 533 5.63 -8.80 -12.71
CA LYS A 533 6.54 -9.80 -12.15
C LYS A 533 7.52 -9.20 -11.15
N ALA A 534 8.17 -8.08 -11.52
CA ALA A 534 9.15 -7.43 -10.66
C ALA A 534 8.49 -6.87 -9.40
N ILE A 535 7.32 -6.24 -9.56
CA ILE A 535 6.59 -5.64 -8.44
C ILE A 535 6.05 -6.71 -7.50
N ASN A 536 5.59 -7.85 -8.01
CA ASN A 536 5.16 -8.97 -7.17
C ASN A 536 6.29 -9.56 -6.31
N ILE A 537 7.52 -9.62 -6.84
CA ILE A 537 8.69 -10.02 -6.05
C ILE A 537 8.98 -9.00 -4.95
N LEU A 538 8.96 -7.71 -5.28
CA LEU A 538 9.17 -6.62 -4.30
C LEU A 538 8.11 -6.63 -3.21
N GLN A 539 6.83 -6.72 -3.59
CA GLN A 539 5.71 -6.79 -2.65
C GLN A 539 5.84 -7.99 -1.73
N THR A 540 6.05 -9.19 -2.29
CA THR A 540 6.14 -10.41 -1.49
C THR A 540 7.29 -10.30 -0.49
N SER A 541 8.45 -9.81 -0.94
CA SER A 541 9.61 -9.58 -0.07
C SER A 541 9.31 -8.55 1.02
N LEU A 542 8.63 -7.45 0.67
CA LEU A 542 8.26 -6.41 1.62
C LEU A 542 7.26 -6.91 2.66
N VAL A 543 6.24 -7.68 2.26
CA VAL A 543 5.24 -8.26 3.15
C VAL A 543 5.91 -9.25 4.12
N LEU A 544 6.72 -10.18 3.62
CA LEU A 544 7.41 -11.16 4.46
C LEU A 544 8.40 -10.48 5.43
N GLY A 545 9.16 -9.50 4.93
CA GLY A 545 10.07 -8.70 5.78
C GLY A 545 9.31 -7.91 6.85
N SER A 546 8.15 -7.36 6.51
CA SER A 546 7.29 -6.63 7.45
C SER A 546 6.66 -7.54 8.51
N LEU A 547 6.21 -8.74 8.13
CA LEU A 547 5.72 -9.75 9.08
C LEU A 547 6.82 -10.17 10.05
N CYS A 548 8.02 -10.46 9.55
CA CYS A 548 9.17 -10.81 10.37
C CYS A 548 9.54 -9.67 11.34
N PHE A 549 9.62 -8.43 10.83
CA PHE A 549 9.89 -7.25 11.64
C PHE A 549 8.84 -7.06 12.75
N LEU A 550 7.55 -7.16 12.42
CA LEU A 550 6.47 -7.00 13.39
C LEU A 550 6.47 -8.15 14.42
N ALA A 551 6.76 -9.39 14.01
CA ALA A 551 6.85 -10.52 14.93
C ALA A 551 8.02 -10.34 15.93
N CYS A 552 9.22 -10.03 15.45
CA CYS A 552 10.38 -9.70 16.28
C CYS A 552 10.10 -8.49 17.19
N GLY A 553 9.44 -7.48 16.62
CA GLY A 553 8.98 -6.29 17.32
C GLY A 553 8.06 -6.61 18.50
N CYS A 554 7.04 -7.44 18.27
CA CYS A 554 6.10 -7.90 19.29
C CYS A 554 6.79 -8.66 20.43
N ILE A 555 7.80 -9.47 20.12
CA ILE A 555 8.59 -10.19 21.14
C ILE A 555 9.41 -9.19 21.97
N TYR A 556 10.08 -8.26 21.30
CA TYR A 556 10.92 -7.25 21.95
C TYR A 556 10.14 -6.25 22.81
N THR A 557 8.96 -5.83 22.37
CA THR A 557 8.15 -4.81 23.06
C THR A 557 7.01 -5.37 23.89
N ARG A 558 6.90 -6.70 24.05
CA ARG A 558 5.78 -7.36 24.76
C ARG A 558 5.50 -6.76 26.15
N GLN A 559 6.53 -6.30 26.84
CA GLN A 559 6.42 -5.69 28.18
C GLN A 559 6.37 -4.14 28.18
N ARG A 560 6.62 -3.48 27.04
CA ARG A 560 6.80 -2.02 26.95
C ARG A 560 5.74 -1.28 26.14
N ASP A 561 5.20 -1.89 25.07
CA ASP A 561 4.18 -1.27 24.22
C ASP A 561 3.25 -2.33 23.64
N SER A 562 2.16 -2.62 24.35
CA SER A 562 1.15 -3.59 23.91
C SER A 562 0.36 -3.09 22.69
N THR A 563 0.43 -1.80 22.34
CA THR A 563 -0.28 -1.25 21.18
C THR A 563 0.17 -1.92 19.88
N VAL A 564 1.49 -2.06 19.68
CA VAL A 564 2.05 -2.68 18.48
C VAL A 564 1.60 -4.14 18.39
N LEU A 565 1.65 -4.88 19.50
CA LEU A 565 1.15 -6.26 19.56
C LEU A 565 -0.32 -6.36 19.14
N HIS A 566 -1.20 -5.57 19.75
CA HIS A 566 -2.63 -5.64 19.44
C HIS A 566 -2.93 -5.22 17.99
N LEU A 567 -2.20 -4.25 17.44
CA LEU A 567 -2.36 -3.86 16.03
C LEU A 567 -1.85 -4.94 15.08
N THR A 568 -0.72 -5.57 15.38
CA THR A 568 -0.21 -6.70 14.59
C THR A 568 -1.19 -7.87 14.62
N LEU A 569 -1.70 -8.23 15.80
CA LEU A 569 -2.75 -9.25 15.93
C LEU A 569 -4.03 -8.86 15.19
N ALA A 570 -4.43 -7.59 15.23
CA ALA A 570 -5.61 -7.10 14.52
C ALA A 570 -5.45 -7.24 12.99
N LEU A 571 -4.32 -6.79 12.43
CA LEU A 571 -4.05 -6.89 11.00
C LEU A 571 -3.91 -8.34 10.55
N CYS A 572 -3.17 -9.17 11.27
CA CYS A 572 -3.06 -10.59 10.95
C CYS A 572 -4.43 -11.27 11.03
N GLY A 573 -5.20 -11.02 12.09
CA GLY A 573 -6.57 -11.52 12.24
C GLY A 573 -7.48 -11.10 11.08
N PHE A 574 -7.37 -9.86 10.62
CA PHE A 574 -8.14 -9.36 9.48
C PHE A 574 -7.73 -10.00 8.16
N VAL A 575 -6.44 -10.20 7.90
CA VAL A 575 -5.97 -10.94 6.72
C VAL A 575 -6.52 -12.37 6.73
N LEU A 576 -6.55 -13.04 7.88
CA LEU A 576 -7.15 -14.38 8.02
C LEU A 576 -8.66 -14.33 7.74
N VAL A 577 -9.38 -13.38 8.34
CA VAL A 577 -10.82 -13.18 8.09
C VAL A 577 -11.11 -12.94 6.61
N ASN A 578 -10.35 -12.06 5.96
CA ASN A 578 -10.54 -11.76 4.55
C ASN A 578 -10.33 -13.01 3.69
N ALA A 579 -9.27 -13.80 3.93
CA ALA A 579 -9.08 -15.09 3.25
C ALA A 579 -10.25 -16.04 3.51
N ALA A 580 -10.71 -16.17 4.76
CA ALA A 580 -11.75 -17.12 5.12
C ALA A 580 -13.07 -16.76 4.43
N VAL A 581 -13.46 -15.49 4.43
CA VAL A 581 -14.67 -15.02 3.76
C VAL A 581 -14.57 -15.20 2.25
N THR A 582 -13.49 -14.72 1.61
CA THR A 582 -13.41 -14.77 0.14
C THR A 582 -13.22 -16.18 -0.38
N ALA A 583 -12.45 -17.03 0.30
CA ALA A 583 -12.24 -18.42 -0.11
C ALA A 583 -13.48 -19.31 0.10
N THR A 584 -14.32 -19.00 1.10
CA THR A 584 -15.53 -19.78 1.37
C THR A 584 -16.65 -19.45 0.38
N PHE A 585 -16.80 -18.17 0.02
CA PHE A 585 -17.94 -17.71 -0.79
C PHE A 585 -17.58 -17.38 -2.24
N SER A 586 -16.32 -17.55 -2.66
CA SER A 586 -15.86 -17.27 -4.02
C SER A 586 -14.71 -18.21 -4.45
N SER A 587 -14.17 -17.99 -5.65
CA SER A 587 -12.93 -18.58 -6.14
C SER A 587 -11.69 -17.95 -5.53
N VAL A 588 -10.59 -18.71 -5.54
CA VAL A 588 -9.32 -18.23 -4.99
C VAL A 588 -8.69 -17.33 -6.03
N HIS A 589 -8.62 -16.04 -5.72
CA HIS A 589 -8.05 -15.01 -6.59
C HIS A 589 -6.99 -14.23 -5.82
N ASP A 590 -5.86 -13.97 -6.48
CA ASP A 590 -4.77 -13.18 -5.93
C ASP A 590 -5.26 -11.77 -5.52
N ARG A 591 -6.21 -11.21 -6.28
CA ARG A 591 -6.87 -9.92 -6.03
C ARG A 591 -7.42 -9.77 -4.61
N TYR A 592 -8.05 -10.82 -4.06
CA TYR A 592 -8.79 -10.74 -2.80
C TYR A 592 -7.92 -10.46 -1.58
N GLN A 593 -6.72 -11.03 -1.52
CA GLN A 593 -5.76 -10.69 -0.46
C GLN A 593 -4.87 -9.51 -0.82
N SER A 594 -4.55 -9.36 -2.11
CA SER A 594 -3.73 -8.24 -2.58
C SER A 594 -4.33 -6.88 -2.18
N ARG A 595 -5.67 -6.74 -2.19
CA ARG A 595 -6.35 -5.49 -1.79
C ARG A 595 -6.25 -5.12 -0.30
N VAL A 596 -5.79 -6.02 0.56
CA VAL A 596 -5.64 -5.78 2.01
C VAL A 596 -4.21 -6.01 2.54
N ILE A 597 -3.36 -6.76 1.83
CA ILE A 597 -2.06 -7.19 2.34
C ILE A 597 -1.09 -6.03 2.58
N TRP A 598 -1.26 -4.90 1.87
CA TRP A 598 -0.47 -3.67 2.03
C TRP A 598 -0.60 -3.03 3.42
N LEU A 599 -1.63 -3.39 4.21
CA LEU A 599 -1.78 -2.93 5.59
C LEU A 599 -0.61 -3.38 6.48
N ILE A 600 -0.03 -4.54 6.19
CA ILE A 600 1.10 -5.11 6.94
C ILE A 600 2.36 -4.25 6.80
N PRO A 601 2.88 -3.96 5.58
CA PRO A 601 4.03 -3.07 5.43
C PRO A 601 3.74 -1.62 5.84
N MET A 602 2.49 -1.15 5.73
CA MET A 602 2.08 0.15 6.28
C MET A 602 2.29 0.20 7.80
N LEU A 603 1.85 -0.82 8.54
CA LEU A 603 2.07 -0.85 9.99
C LEU A 603 3.56 -0.94 10.32
N ALA A 604 4.31 -1.80 9.63
CA ALA A 604 5.74 -1.95 9.86
C ALA A 604 6.50 -0.63 9.68
N SER A 605 6.24 0.12 8.59
CA SER A 605 6.90 1.41 8.33
C SER A 605 6.58 2.45 9.41
N LEU A 606 5.33 2.53 9.86
CA LEU A 606 4.92 3.48 10.89
C LEU A 606 5.44 3.08 12.28
N VAL A 607 5.58 1.78 12.57
CA VAL A 607 6.21 1.28 13.79
C VAL A 607 7.70 1.61 13.82
N VAL A 608 8.41 1.45 12.69
CA VAL A 608 9.80 1.92 12.55
C VAL A 608 9.87 3.42 12.87
N ALA A 609 9.01 4.24 12.27
CA ALA A 609 8.98 5.68 12.54
C ALA A 609 8.65 6.02 14.01
N ARG A 610 7.81 5.23 14.67
CA ARG A 610 7.48 5.38 16.09
C ARG A 610 8.71 5.12 16.96
N TRP A 611 9.48 4.08 16.68
CA TRP A 611 10.64 3.67 17.48
C TRP A 611 11.90 4.49 17.19
N LEU A 612 12.03 5.08 16.00
CA LEU A 612 13.15 5.97 15.67
C LEU A 612 13.07 7.35 16.35
N LYS A 613 11.98 7.68 17.06
CA LYS A 613 11.91 8.91 17.83
C LYS A 613 12.97 8.88 18.94
N PRO A 614 13.81 9.93 19.08
CA PRO A 614 14.67 10.08 20.24
C PRO A 614 13.79 10.08 21.49
N THR A 615 13.94 9.09 22.36
CA THR A 615 13.41 9.16 23.72
C THR A 615 14.02 10.39 24.37
N ALA A 616 13.19 11.38 24.73
CA ALA A 616 13.63 12.44 25.61
C ALA A 616 14.25 11.76 26.84
N MET A 617 15.53 12.04 27.13
CA MET A 617 16.13 11.54 28.36
C MET A 617 15.26 12.04 29.52
N PRO A 618 14.91 11.18 30.50
CA PRO A 618 14.25 11.67 31.70
C PRO A 618 15.17 12.72 32.32
N GLU A 619 14.65 13.93 32.53
CA GLU A 619 15.31 14.94 33.36
C GLU A 619 15.61 14.26 34.70
N ARG A 620 16.88 13.90 34.91
CA ARG A 620 17.38 13.69 36.27
C ARG A 620 17.19 15.04 36.94
N SER A 621 16.20 15.11 37.82
CA SER A 621 16.06 16.19 38.78
C SER A 621 17.39 16.36 39.48
N LEU A 622 18.17 17.37 39.06
CA LEU A 622 19.29 17.87 39.81
C LEU A 622 18.69 18.44 41.10
N GLY A 623 18.68 17.63 42.15
CA GLY A 623 18.34 18.05 43.49
C GLY A 623 19.33 19.11 43.93
N HIS A 624 18.95 20.37 43.77
CA HIS A 624 19.58 21.48 44.46
C HIS A 624 19.09 21.43 45.91
N THR A 625 19.76 20.64 46.76
CA THR A 625 19.68 20.83 48.20
C THR A 625 20.62 21.96 48.58
N ASP A 626 20.07 23.17 48.53
CA ASP A 626 20.66 24.36 49.12
C ASP A 626 20.56 24.22 50.65
N ARG A 627 21.66 23.79 51.29
CA ARG A 627 21.79 23.89 52.75
C ARG A 627 22.49 25.21 53.06
N SER A 628 21.69 26.26 53.17
CA SER A 628 22.02 27.40 54.02
C SER A 628 20.92 27.52 55.08
N PHE A 629 21.28 27.38 56.35
CA PHE A 629 20.79 28.23 57.43
C PHE A 629 21.63 27.97 58.67
N LYS A 630 22.23 29.06 59.17
CA LYS A 630 22.81 29.19 60.50
C LYS A 630 21.70 29.09 61.56
N GLY A 631 22.04 28.48 62.69
CA GLY A 631 21.25 28.39 63.91
C GLY A 631 21.98 27.48 64.88
#